data_AF-A0A2D6HFQ7-F1
#
_entry.id   AF-A0A2D6HFQ7-F1
#
_cell.length_a   1.000
_cell.length_b   1.000
_cell.length_c   1.000
_cell.angle_alpha   90.00
_cell.angle_beta   90.00
_cell.angle_gamma   90.00
#
_symmetry.space_group_name_H-M   'P 1'
#
loop_
_entity.id
_entity.type
_entity.pdbx_description
1 polymer ?
#
loop_
_entity_poly.entity_id
_entity_poly.type
_entity_poly.pdbx_seq_one_letter_code
_entity_poly.pdbx_strand_id
1 'polypeptide(L)'
;MDGKGRVTRSPILHVAIGDGAGSGGGGDRVTLVPDPAVAGQSAEVAYDPQGGPLDGTSAVALHYGFDDWTNGAPADVPMTWDSSAASWEATVTLPGDAYQLDLAFHDGAGTWDNNNGADWHFDVTGGATGWVMDGELDAGARVIGTKNGVTLWVGCLGDELYVATQPAGAGADRFLLIAEAAGPMVPAMWGKSGEVAAWDAFLAMEAENGWSGWFDAAGDTRLAAGSVLEGTLRLTQEFGALPRTVTLALALYASPDGGALDPTRQLPPTADGDDDLQASEYAVLPTRVRVR
;
A
#
# COMPACT_ATOMS: atom_id res chain seq x y z
N MET A 1 -17.39 41.77 -8.27
CA MET A 1 -18.22 41.99 -9.47
C MET A 1 -17.41 42.90 -10.37
N ASP A 2 -17.12 42.50 -11.62
CA ASP A 2 -16.65 43.47 -12.59
C ASP A 2 -17.85 44.32 -13.04
N GLY A 3 -17.58 45.50 -13.65
CA GLY A 3 -18.60 46.47 -14.04
C GLY A 3 -19.58 46.01 -15.13
N LYS A 4 -19.74 44.70 -15.36
CA LYS A 4 -20.68 44.11 -16.32
C LYS A 4 -21.54 42.95 -15.76
N GLY A 5 -21.55 42.72 -14.45
CA GLY A 5 -22.57 41.89 -13.79
C GLY A 5 -22.50 40.38 -14.10
N ARG A 6 -21.34 39.84 -14.46
CA ARG A 6 -21.15 38.39 -14.59
C ARG A 6 -20.75 37.78 -13.23
N VAL A 7 -21.50 36.77 -12.79
CA VAL A 7 -21.25 36.00 -11.55
C VAL A 7 -20.75 34.58 -11.80
N THR A 8 -20.55 34.18 -13.06
CA THR A 8 -19.96 32.89 -13.39
C THR A 8 -18.44 33.02 -13.50
N ARG A 9 -17.74 32.39 -12.55
CA ARG A 9 -16.34 32.00 -12.73
C ARG A 9 -16.37 30.60 -13.35
N SER A 10 -15.88 30.44 -14.57
CA SER A 10 -15.53 29.10 -15.05
C SER A 10 -14.34 28.61 -14.20
N PRO A 11 -14.32 27.33 -13.77
CA PRO A 11 -13.08 26.72 -13.32
C PRO A 11 -12.03 26.92 -14.42
N ILE A 12 -10.86 27.44 -14.06
CA ILE A 12 -9.69 27.31 -14.92
C ILE A 12 -9.34 25.83 -14.84
N LEU A 13 -9.64 25.06 -15.89
CA LEU A 13 -9.01 23.77 -16.07
C LEU A 13 -7.53 24.04 -16.36
N HIS A 14 -6.64 23.41 -15.59
CA HIS A 14 -5.21 23.49 -15.87
C HIS A 14 -4.98 22.91 -17.27
N VAL A 15 -4.66 23.77 -18.23
CA VAL A 15 -4.07 23.35 -19.50
C VAL A 15 -2.59 23.16 -19.22
N ALA A 16 -2.18 21.91 -19.03
CA ALA A 16 -0.76 21.57 -19.10
C ALA A 16 -0.38 21.51 -20.59
N ILE A 17 0.38 22.49 -21.06
CA ILE A 17 1.20 22.32 -22.26
C ILE A 17 2.60 22.00 -21.74
N GLY A 18 2.92 20.71 -21.63
CA GLY A 18 4.30 20.25 -21.45
C GLY A 18 5.01 20.31 -22.79
N ASP A 19 6.21 20.87 -22.83
CA ASP A 19 7.04 21.09 -24.02
C ASP A 19 7.85 19.83 -24.43
N GLY A 20 7.34 18.64 -24.13
CA GLY A 20 7.82 17.37 -24.70
C GLY A 20 9.28 17.01 -24.42
N ALA A 21 9.88 17.55 -23.35
CA ALA A 21 11.26 17.25 -22.98
C ALA A 21 11.39 16.93 -21.49
N GLY A 22 10.87 15.77 -21.08
CA GLY A 22 11.04 15.20 -19.75
C GLY A 22 10.83 13.69 -19.79
N SER A 23 11.76 12.94 -19.22
CA SER A 23 11.80 11.49 -19.21
C SER A 23 10.57 10.87 -18.53
N GLY A 24 9.86 9.99 -19.24
CA GLY A 24 9.05 8.91 -18.64
C GLY A 24 7.53 9.10 -18.68
N GLY A 25 6.90 8.62 -19.75
CA GLY A 25 5.73 7.75 -19.56
C GLY A 25 4.57 7.88 -20.53
N GLY A 26 4.11 9.10 -20.79
CA GLY A 26 3.08 9.38 -21.78
C GLY A 26 3.68 10.07 -22.98
N GLY A 27 3.92 9.35 -24.08
CA GLY A 27 4.15 10.02 -25.37
C GLY A 27 2.95 10.92 -25.73
N ASP A 28 3.01 11.66 -26.84
CA ASP A 28 2.02 12.68 -27.26
C ASP A 28 0.53 12.23 -27.29
N ARG A 29 0.22 10.94 -27.07
CA ARG A 29 -1.09 10.32 -27.22
C ARG A 29 -1.72 9.79 -25.92
N VAL A 30 -0.99 9.76 -24.79
CA VAL A 30 -1.53 9.28 -23.51
C VAL A 30 -1.24 10.28 -22.41
N THR A 31 -2.26 10.65 -21.66
CA THR A 31 -2.12 11.50 -20.47
C THR A 31 -2.72 10.82 -19.24
N LEU A 32 -2.19 11.18 -18.07
CA LEU A 32 -2.58 10.67 -16.78
C LEU A 32 -2.91 11.82 -15.82
N VAL A 33 -3.93 11.67 -14.99
CA VAL A 33 -4.30 12.67 -13.97
C VAL A 33 -4.66 11.97 -12.64
N PRO A 34 -3.95 12.22 -11.53
CA PRO A 34 -2.72 13.02 -11.44
C PRO A 34 -1.53 12.33 -12.14
N ASP A 35 -0.55 13.14 -12.55
CA ASP A 35 0.75 12.69 -13.07
C ASP A 35 1.87 13.40 -12.27
N PRO A 36 2.70 12.67 -11.49
CA PRO A 36 2.66 11.22 -11.31
C PRO A 36 1.41 10.78 -10.55
N ALA A 37 0.96 9.55 -10.80
CA ALA A 37 -0.13 8.96 -10.04
C ALA A 37 0.29 8.70 -8.58
N VAL A 38 -0.69 8.43 -7.71
CA VAL A 38 -0.44 8.16 -6.29
C VAL A 38 -0.95 6.78 -5.95
N ALA A 39 -0.11 5.96 -5.33
CA ALA A 39 -0.46 4.61 -4.90
C ALA A 39 -1.67 4.63 -3.96
N GLY A 40 -2.59 3.68 -4.13
CA GLY A 40 -3.83 3.61 -3.37
C GLY A 40 -4.91 4.64 -3.76
N GLN A 41 -4.64 5.52 -4.73
CA GLN A 41 -5.61 6.47 -5.28
C GLN A 41 -6.07 6.03 -6.67
N SER A 42 -7.06 6.73 -7.21
CA SER A 42 -7.44 6.58 -8.62
C SER A 42 -6.70 7.58 -9.50
N ALA A 43 -6.42 7.16 -10.74
CA ALA A 43 -5.92 8.01 -11.79
C ALA A 43 -6.82 7.92 -13.03
N GLU A 44 -7.01 9.05 -13.70
CA GLU A 44 -7.71 9.18 -14.96
C GLU A 44 -6.71 9.06 -16.12
N VAL A 45 -6.96 8.13 -17.02
CA VAL A 45 -6.19 7.86 -18.22
C VAL A 45 -6.97 8.41 -19.41
N ALA A 46 -6.33 9.23 -20.24
CA ALA A 46 -6.86 9.64 -21.53
C ALA A 46 -5.94 9.18 -22.67
N TYR A 47 -6.54 8.69 -23.76
CA TYR A 47 -5.84 8.16 -24.93
C TYR A 47 -6.37 8.77 -26.23
N ASP A 48 -5.48 9.44 -26.96
CA ASP A 48 -5.75 9.97 -28.30
C ASP A 48 -5.49 8.89 -29.37
N PRO A 49 -6.53 8.36 -30.03
CA PRO A 49 -6.37 7.35 -31.07
C PRO A 49 -5.83 7.92 -32.40
N GLN A 50 -5.80 9.25 -32.58
CA GLN A 50 -5.51 9.88 -33.86
C GLN A 50 -4.13 9.50 -34.41
N GLY A 51 -4.10 9.08 -35.67
CA GLY A 51 -2.86 8.67 -36.35
C GLY A 51 -2.26 7.35 -35.84
N GLY A 52 -2.92 6.65 -34.91
CA GLY A 52 -2.51 5.36 -34.39
C GLY A 52 -3.24 4.15 -34.97
N PRO A 53 -2.89 2.94 -34.50
CA PRO A 53 -3.55 1.68 -34.89
C PRO A 53 -5.05 1.65 -34.59
N LEU A 54 -5.51 2.41 -33.60
CA LEU A 54 -6.91 2.45 -33.17
C LEU A 54 -7.67 3.66 -33.71
N ASP A 55 -7.10 4.43 -34.64
CA ASP A 55 -7.78 5.56 -35.26
C ASP A 55 -9.07 5.10 -35.98
N GLY A 56 -10.17 5.81 -35.73
CA GLY A 56 -11.48 5.51 -36.31
C GLY A 56 -12.22 4.29 -35.74
N THR A 57 -11.68 3.62 -34.70
CA THR A 57 -12.43 2.55 -34.01
C THR A 57 -13.66 3.09 -33.29
N SER A 58 -14.70 2.25 -33.16
CA SER A 58 -15.92 2.58 -32.43
C SER A 58 -15.89 2.21 -30.95
N ALA A 59 -14.85 1.49 -30.51
CA ALA A 59 -14.66 1.09 -29.12
C ALA A 59 -13.16 0.91 -28.82
N VAL A 60 -12.75 1.35 -27.64
CA VAL A 60 -11.41 1.10 -27.08
C VAL A 60 -11.57 0.58 -25.66
N ALA A 61 -10.76 -0.42 -25.31
CA ALA A 61 -10.51 -0.81 -23.95
C ALA A 61 -9.06 -0.48 -23.57
N LEU A 62 -8.89 -0.06 -22.33
CA LEU A 62 -7.59 0.08 -21.69
C LEU A 62 -7.23 -1.26 -21.06
N HIS A 63 -6.10 -1.82 -21.48
CA HIS A 63 -5.39 -2.89 -20.80
C HIS A 63 -4.38 -2.26 -19.85
N TYR A 64 -4.48 -2.52 -18.55
CA TYR A 64 -3.59 -1.92 -17.55
C TYR A 64 -3.05 -2.93 -16.56
N GLY A 65 -1.84 -2.64 -16.06
CA GLY A 65 -1.14 -3.40 -15.04
C GLY A 65 -0.26 -2.50 -14.18
N PHE A 66 0.50 -3.10 -13.28
CA PHE A 66 1.38 -2.37 -12.37
C PHE A 66 2.74 -3.06 -12.30
N ASP A 67 3.77 -2.27 -12.04
CA ASP A 67 5.14 -2.72 -11.74
C ASP A 67 5.68 -3.70 -12.79
N ASP A 68 5.82 -3.24 -14.04
CA ASP A 68 6.23 -4.04 -15.21
C ASP A 68 5.30 -5.23 -15.49
N TRP A 69 3.98 -5.03 -15.33
CA TRP A 69 2.96 -6.07 -15.45
C TRP A 69 3.09 -7.22 -14.44
N THR A 70 3.85 -7.04 -13.35
CA THR A 70 4.12 -8.10 -12.36
C THR A 70 3.32 -7.98 -11.07
N ASN A 71 2.81 -6.79 -10.74
CA ASN A 71 1.99 -6.57 -9.55
C ASN A 71 0.51 -6.83 -9.85
N GLY A 72 0.11 -8.08 -9.61
CA GLY A 72 -1.24 -8.57 -9.89
C GLY A 72 -1.41 -9.04 -11.35
N ALA A 73 -2.61 -9.50 -11.68
CA ALA A 73 -2.95 -9.83 -13.06
C ALA A 73 -3.39 -8.55 -13.78
N PRO A 74 -2.90 -8.28 -15.00
CA PRO A 74 -3.40 -7.18 -15.82
C PRO A 74 -4.91 -7.29 -16.05
N ALA A 75 -5.58 -6.15 -16.20
CA ALA A 75 -7.03 -6.06 -16.35
C ALA A 75 -7.41 -5.16 -17.53
N ASP A 76 -8.62 -5.39 -18.05
CA ASP A 76 -9.19 -4.61 -19.15
C ASP A 76 -10.39 -3.80 -18.64
N VAL A 77 -10.45 -2.51 -18.99
CA VAL A 77 -11.59 -1.64 -18.72
C VAL A 77 -12.06 -0.95 -20.01
N PRO A 78 -13.36 -0.96 -20.33
CA PRO A 78 -13.86 -0.20 -21.49
C PRO A 78 -13.67 1.29 -21.25
N MET A 79 -13.16 1.99 -22.25
CA MET A 79 -13.00 3.44 -22.21
C MET A 79 -14.25 4.14 -22.75
N THR A 80 -14.46 5.39 -22.32
CA THR A 80 -15.54 6.25 -22.81
C THR A 80 -14.96 7.31 -23.72
N TRP A 81 -15.56 7.52 -24.89
CA TRP A 81 -15.14 8.58 -25.80
C TRP A 81 -15.60 9.95 -25.30
N ASP A 82 -14.65 10.85 -25.05
CA ASP A 82 -14.93 12.28 -24.93
C ASP A 82 -14.72 12.97 -26.28
N SER A 83 -15.82 13.44 -26.87
CA SER A 83 -15.78 14.17 -28.14
C SER A 83 -15.22 15.59 -28.00
N SER A 84 -15.13 16.13 -26.78
CA SER A 84 -14.59 17.47 -26.53
C SER A 84 -13.07 17.49 -26.50
N ALA A 85 -12.46 16.47 -25.88
CA ALA A 85 -11.03 16.23 -25.88
C ALA A 85 -10.54 15.41 -27.10
N ALA A 86 -11.47 14.79 -27.84
CA ALA A 86 -11.17 13.83 -28.91
C ALA A 86 -10.31 12.66 -28.41
N SER A 87 -10.62 12.15 -27.22
CA SER A 87 -9.85 11.07 -26.58
C SER A 87 -10.76 10.03 -25.92
N TRP A 88 -10.21 8.84 -25.70
CA TRP A 88 -10.83 7.78 -24.91
C TRP A 88 -10.37 7.90 -23.46
N GLU A 89 -11.30 7.87 -22.51
CA GLU A 89 -11.03 8.08 -21.08
C GLU A 89 -11.47 6.89 -20.23
N ALA A 90 -10.67 6.57 -19.21
CA ALA A 90 -11.00 5.60 -18.18
C ALA A 90 -10.36 6.00 -16.84
N THR A 91 -10.97 5.55 -15.73
CA THR A 91 -10.39 5.69 -14.39
C THR A 91 -9.90 4.33 -13.90
N VAL A 92 -8.65 4.28 -13.43
CA VAL A 92 -8.05 3.09 -12.81
C VAL A 92 -7.76 3.37 -11.34
N THR A 93 -7.89 2.36 -10.47
CA THR A 93 -7.49 2.46 -9.05
C THR A 93 -6.18 1.72 -8.85
N LEU A 94 -5.20 2.41 -8.28
CA LEU A 94 -3.85 1.89 -8.09
C LEU A 94 -3.75 1.11 -6.77
N PRO A 95 -3.03 -0.02 -6.74
CA PRO A 95 -2.59 -0.65 -5.50
C PRO A 95 -1.80 0.33 -4.63
N GLY A 96 -1.80 0.11 -3.30
CA GLY A 96 -1.09 0.97 -2.36
C GLY A 96 0.43 0.83 -2.40
N ASP A 97 0.91 -0.22 -3.06
CA ASP A 97 2.31 -0.60 -3.21
C ASP A 97 2.85 -0.34 -4.64
N ALA A 98 1.97 -0.07 -5.61
CA ALA A 98 2.36 0.17 -6.99
C ALA A 98 3.29 1.38 -7.12
N TYR A 99 4.42 1.20 -7.80
CA TYR A 99 5.38 2.26 -8.14
C TYR A 99 5.37 2.58 -9.65
N GLN A 100 4.70 1.78 -10.46
CA GLN A 100 4.50 2.01 -11.89
C GLN A 100 3.09 1.62 -12.34
N LEU A 101 2.52 2.39 -13.27
CA LEU A 101 1.28 2.06 -13.99
C LEU A 101 1.61 1.77 -15.46
N ASP A 102 1.27 0.57 -15.90
CA ASP A 102 1.52 0.09 -17.26
C ASP A 102 0.22 0.11 -18.07
N LEU A 103 0.27 0.59 -19.31
CA LEU A 103 -0.91 0.77 -20.17
C LEU A 103 -0.66 0.25 -21.59
N ALA A 104 -1.69 -0.38 -22.16
CA ALA A 104 -1.86 -0.65 -23.58
C ALA A 104 -3.34 -0.53 -23.95
N PHE A 105 -3.66 -0.39 -25.23
CA PHE A 105 -5.04 -0.16 -25.68
C PHE A 105 -5.43 -1.16 -26.77
N HIS A 106 -6.71 -1.56 -26.83
CA HIS A 106 -7.19 -2.45 -27.89
C HIS A 106 -8.65 -2.22 -28.27
N ASP A 107 -9.05 -2.70 -29.45
CA ASP A 107 -10.43 -2.62 -29.95
C ASP A 107 -11.32 -3.82 -29.55
N GLY A 108 -10.71 -4.88 -28.99
CA GLY A 108 -11.40 -6.13 -28.64
C GLY A 108 -11.67 -7.05 -29.84
N ALA A 109 -11.21 -6.67 -31.03
CA ALA A 109 -11.28 -7.43 -32.28
C ALA A 109 -9.89 -7.86 -32.80
N GLY A 110 -8.84 -7.63 -32.01
CA GLY A 110 -7.47 -8.10 -32.28
C GLY A 110 -6.50 -6.99 -32.70
N THR A 111 -6.95 -5.74 -32.77
CA THR A 111 -6.07 -4.59 -33.00
C THR A 111 -5.61 -4.05 -31.64
N TRP A 112 -4.30 -3.87 -31.50
CA TRP A 112 -3.65 -3.33 -30.31
C TRP A 112 -2.87 -2.07 -30.67
N ASP A 113 -2.91 -1.09 -29.78
CA ASP A 113 -1.88 -0.07 -29.69
C ASP A 113 -1.16 -0.25 -28.36
N ASN A 114 0.07 -0.73 -28.45
CA ASN A 114 0.96 -0.96 -27.32
C ASN A 114 2.28 -0.21 -27.54
N ASN A 115 2.20 0.96 -28.18
CA ASN A 115 3.35 1.82 -28.46
C ASN A 115 4.50 1.08 -29.17
N ASN A 116 4.16 0.28 -30.19
CA ASN A 116 5.10 -0.57 -30.92
C ASN A 116 5.85 -1.60 -30.04
N GLY A 117 5.18 -2.11 -29.00
CA GLY A 117 5.73 -3.06 -28.03
C GLY A 117 6.54 -2.42 -26.92
N ALA A 118 6.54 -1.09 -26.81
CA ALA A 118 7.15 -0.37 -25.69
C ALA A 118 6.17 -0.09 -24.56
N ASP A 119 4.87 -0.30 -24.78
CA ASP A 119 3.78 0.08 -23.87
C ASP A 119 3.87 1.57 -23.43
N TRP A 120 3.01 1.98 -22.50
CA TRP A 120 3.18 3.23 -21.78
C TRP A 120 3.36 2.93 -20.29
N HIS A 121 4.30 3.62 -19.66
CA HIS A 121 4.71 3.38 -18.27
C HIS A 121 4.72 4.70 -17.51
N PHE A 122 3.86 4.88 -16.52
CA PHE A 122 3.81 6.08 -15.71
C PHE A 122 4.34 5.83 -14.30
N ASP A 123 5.14 6.76 -13.79
CA ASP A 123 5.62 6.72 -12.41
C ASP A 123 4.44 6.85 -11.43
N VAL A 124 4.47 6.04 -10.38
CA VAL A 124 3.52 6.11 -9.27
C VAL A 124 4.28 6.47 -8.00
N THR A 125 3.85 7.56 -7.37
CA THR A 125 4.40 8.01 -6.09
C THR A 125 3.71 7.33 -4.91
N GLY A 126 4.45 7.14 -3.82
CA GLY A 126 3.93 6.57 -2.59
C GLY A 126 3.85 5.04 -2.57
N GLY A 127 4.15 4.36 -3.68
CA GLY A 127 4.43 2.92 -3.71
C GLY A 127 5.88 2.59 -3.38
N ALA A 128 6.26 1.31 -3.48
CA ALA A 128 7.58 0.84 -3.07
C ALA A 128 8.18 -0.15 -4.07
N THR A 129 9.47 0.03 -4.39
CA THR A 129 10.26 -0.93 -5.18
C THR A 129 10.96 -1.98 -4.31
N GLY A 130 10.89 -1.80 -2.98
CA GLY A 130 11.50 -2.63 -1.96
C GLY A 130 11.38 -1.96 -0.60
N TRP A 131 11.72 -2.72 0.45
CA TRP A 131 11.78 -2.22 1.82
C TRP A 131 13.24 -1.93 2.23
N VAL A 132 13.50 -0.74 2.76
CA VAL A 132 14.81 -0.27 3.23
C VAL A 132 14.78 -0.23 4.75
N MET A 133 15.56 -1.10 5.40
CA MET A 133 15.61 -1.13 6.86
C MET A 133 16.65 -0.12 7.39
N ASP A 134 16.30 1.16 7.42
CA ASP A 134 17.17 2.25 7.87
C ASP A 134 16.64 3.02 9.08
N GLY A 135 15.47 2.64 9.61
CA GLY A 135 14.81 3.24 10.75
C GLY A 135 13.91 4.41 10.39
N GLU A 136 13.67 4.70 9.12
CA GLU A 136 12.67 5.65 8.64
C GLU A 136 11.45 4.94 8.06
N LEU A 137 10.30 5.61 8.00
CA LEU A 137 9.09 5.00 7.45
C LEU A 137 9.21 4.84 5.93
N ASP A 138 9.19 3.60 5.45
CA ASP A 138 9.22 3.30 4.02
C ASP A 138 7.96 3.74 3.27
N ALA A 139 8.16 4.19 2.02
CA ALA A 139 7.08 4.39 1.06
C ALA A 139 6.32 3.07 0.81
N GLY A 140 5.06 3.10 0.37
CA GLY A 140 4.23 1.91 0.19
C GLY A 140 3.63 1.33 1.48
N ALA A 141 4.10 1.74 2.66
CA ALA A 141 3.49 1.37 3.92
C ALA A 141 2.16 2.13 4.13
N ARG A 142 1.08 1.40 4.41
CA ARG A 142 -0.25 1.96 4.72
C ARG A 142 -0.56 1.92 6.20
N VAL A 143 -1.34 2.89 6.67
CA VAL A 143 -1.84 2.93 8.04
C VAL A 143 -2.93 1.87 8.23
N ILE A 144 -2.75 0.99 9.20
CA ILE A 144 -3.78 0.05 9.67
C ILE A 144 -4.63 0.69 10.77
N GLY A 145 -4.01 1.49 11.63
CA GLY A 145 -4.70 2.27 12.63
C GLY A 145 -3.77 3.25 13.33
N THR A 146 -4.35 4.28 13.94
CA THR A 146 -3.65 5.25 14.78
C THR A 146 -4.47 5.47 16.04
N LYS A 147 -3.84 5.37 17.22
CA LYS A 147 -4.48 5.58 18.52
C LYS A 147 -3.49 6.26 19.47
N ASN A 148 -3.91 7.38 20.07
CA ASN A 148 -3.14 8.10 21.09
C ASN A 148 -1.65 8.34 20.72
N GLY A 149 -1.41 8.72 19.46
CA GLY A 149 -0.06 9.03 18.96
C GLY A 149 0.79 7.82 18.55
N VAL A 150 0.23 6.61 18.61
CA VAL A 150 0.84 5.38 18.10
C VAL A 150 0.14 4.98 16.81
N THR A 151 0.91 4.51 15.83
CA THR A 151 0.43 4.07 14.52
C THR A 151 1.02 2.70 14.19
N LEU A 152 0.20 1.85 13.57
CA LEU A 152 0.60 0.60 12.96
C LEU A 152 0.62 0.80 11.45
N TRP A 153 1.80 0.75 10.86
CA TRP A 153 2.00 0.77 9.41
C TRP A 153 2.34 -0.62 8.90
N VAL A 154 1.78 -0.98 7.75
CA VAL A 154 2.02 -2.27 7.12
C VAL A 154 2.07 -2.12 5.61
N GLY A 155 2.95 -2.88 4.96
CA GLY A 155 3.02 -3.02 3.51
C GLY A 155 3.30 -4.48 3.11
N CYS A 156 3.01 -4.84 1.86
CA CYS A 156 3.42 -6.12 1.31
C CYS A 156 3.97 -5.88 -0.09
N LEU A 157 5.15 -6.42 -0.39
CA LEU A 157 5.73 -6.45 -1.73
C LEU A 157 6.01 -7.91 -2.09
N GLY A 158 5.17 -8.48 -2.97
CA GLY A 158 5.22 -9.91 -3.28
C GLY A 158 4.96 -10.77 -2.03
N ASP A 159 6.01 -11.44 -1.53
CA ASP A 159 5.96 -12.24 -0.30
C ASP A 159 6.70 -11.62 0.89
N GLU A 160 7.20 -10.39 0.77
CA GLU A 160 7.85 -9.65 1.85
C GLU A 160 6.84 -8.72 2.53
N LEU A 161 6.45 -9.10 3.74
CA LEU A 161 5.65 -8.27 4.63
C LEU A 161 6.56 -7.23 5.30
N TYR A 162 6.12 -5.98 5.32
CA TYR A 162 6.73 -4.88 6.07
C TYR A 162 5.80 -4.47 7.20
N VAL A 163 6.34 -4.28 8.40
CA VAL A 163 5.62 -3.76 9.56
C VAL A 163 6.42 -2.65 10.21
N ALA A 164 5.75 -1.59 10.65
CA ALA A 164 6.39 -0.52 11.41
C ALA A 164 5.48 0.13 12.44
N THR A 165 6.10 0.72 13.45
CA THR A 165 5.47 1.58 14.46
C THR A 165 6.47 2.59 15.02
N GLN A 166 6.03 3.55 15.82
CA GLN A 166 6.95 4.41 16.57
C GLN A 166 7.80 3.54 17.52
N PRO A 167 9.09 3.88 17.74
CA PRO A 167 9.96 3.13 18.62
C PRO A 167 9.40 3.03 20.05
N ALA A 168 9.87 2.01 20.77
CA ALA A 168 9.56 1.89 22.19
C ALA A 168 10.05 3.12 22.96
N GLY A 169 9.32 3.48 24.01
CA GLY A 169 9.56 4.71 24.74
C GLY A 169 8.44 5.03 25.72
N ALA A 170 8.72 5.98 26.62
CA ALA A 170 7.85 6.34 27.74
C ALA A 170 7.54 5.16 28.69
N GLY A 171 8.51 4.26 28.89
CA GLY A 171 8.39 3.11 29.82
C GLY A 171 7.41 2.04 29.34
N ALA A 172 7.14 1.98 28.04
CA ALA A 172 6.35 0.92 27.43
C ALA A 172 7.09 0.33 26.24
N ASP A 173 7.21 -0.99 26.23
CA ASP A 173 7.79 -1.79 25.16
C ASP A 173 6.85 -1.84 23.95
N ARG A 174 7.35 -2.32 22.82
CA ARG A 174 6.57 -2.50 21.58
C ARG A 174 6.60 -3.96 21.17
N PHE A 175 5.45 -4.48 20.77
CA PHE A 175 5.32 -5.81 20.19
C PHE A 175 4.41 -5.77 18.98
N LEU A 176 4.98 -6.04 17.81
CA LEU A 176 4.27 -6.23 16.55
C LEU A 176 4.09 -7.74 16.34
N LEU A 177 2.88 -8.24 16.61
CA LEU A 177 2.54 -9.65 16.51
C LEU A 177 2.00 -9.98 15.12
N ILE A 178 2.41 -11.12 14.58
CA ILE A 178 2.07 -11.60 13.24
C ILE A 178 1.63 -13.06 13.34
N ALA A 179 0.53 -13.40 12.68
CA ALA A 179 0.13 -14.78 12.48
C ALA A 179 -0.52 -14.98 11.10
N GLU A 180 -0.48 -16.20 10.56
CA GLU A 180 -1.33 -16.56 9.42
C GLU A 180 -2.81 -16.48 9.84
N ALA A 181 -3.09 -16.97 11.05
CA ALA A 181 -4.34 -16.75 11.76
C ALA A 181 -4.07 -16.75 13.28
N ALA A 182 -4.53 -15.72 13.98
CA ALA A 182 -4.40 -15.61 15.43
C ALA A 182 -4.92 -16.87 16.14
N GLY A 183 -4.06 -17.48 16.96
CA GLY A 183 -4.33 -18.75 17.62
C GLY A 183 -5.07 -18.63 18.96
N PRO A 184 -5.07 -19.68 19.80
CA PRO A 184 -5.67 -19.62 21.14
C PRO A 184 -4.93 -18.62 22.04
N MET A 185 -5.58 -18.16 23.11
CA MET A 185 -4.94 -17.31 24.12
C MET A 185 -3.78 -18.04 24.79
N VAL A 186 -2.64 -17.36 24.90
CA VAL A 186 -1.40 -17.81 25.55
C VAL A 186 -0.85 -16.69 26.44
N PRO A 187 0.01 -16.96 27.44
CA PRO A 187 0.65 -15.91 28.21
C PRO A 187 1.37 -14.89 27.31
N ALA A 188 1.26 -13.61 27.65
CA ALA A 188 1.94 -12.56 26.90
C ALA A 188 3.47 -12.77 26.84
N MET A 189 4.07 -12.32 25.73
CA MET A 189 5.51 -12.48 25.47
C MET A 189 6.36 -11.81 26.56
N TRP A 190 7.63 -12.22 26.67
CA TRP A 190 8.60 -11.67 27.64
C TRP A 190 8.13 -11.62 29.10
N GLY A 191 7.20 -12.50 29.49
CA GLY A 191 6.68 -12.51 30.86
C GLY A 191 5.89 -11.25 31.23
N LYS A 192 5.29 -10.58 30.24
CA LYS A 192 4.28 -9.53 30.48
C LYS A 192 3.02 -10.12 31.10
N SER A 193 2.19 -9.29 31.73
CA SER A 193 0.94 -9.77 32.32
C SER A 193 -0.12 -10.00 31.25
N GLY A 194 -1.15 -10.77 31.59
CA GLY A 194 -2.27 -11.05 30.69
C GLY A 194 -1.96 -12.12 29.65
N GLU A 195 -2.90 -12.31 28.75
CA GLU A 195 -2.86 -13.26 27.67
C GLU A 195 -2.99 -12.56 26.32
N VAL A 196 -2.41 -13.16 25.29
CA VAL A 196 -2.48 -12.70 23.90
C VAL A 196 -2.85 -13.89 23.03
N ALA A 197 -3.70 -13.69 22.03
CA ALA A 197 -3.94 -14.71 21.01
C ALA A 197 -2.62 -15.09 20.35
N ALA A 198 -2.35 -16.38 20.23
CA ALA A 198 -1.05 -16.88 19.80
C ALA A 198 -0.63 -16.31 18.44
N TRP A 199 0.66 -16.00 18.36
CA TRP A 199 1.36 -15.49 17.18
C TRP A 199 2.20 -16.59 16.54
N ASP A 200 2.60 -16.37 15.29
CA ASP A 200 3.60 -17.19 14.60
C ASP A 200 4.99 -16.51 14.69
N ALA A 201 5.04 -15.19 14.54
CA ALA A 201 6.25 -14.38 14.71
C ALA A 201 5.92 -13.02 15.34
N PHE A 202 6.90 -12.41 16.01
CA PHE A 202 6.77 -11.02 16.45
C PHE A 202 8.07 -10.23 16.40
N LEU A 203 7.94 -8.93 16.14
CA LEU A 203 9.01 -7.94 16.25
C LEU A 203 8.81 -7.17 17.56
N ALA A 204 9.86 -7.07 18.37
CA ALA A 204 9.79 -6.39 19.66
C ALA A 204 10.89 -5.34 19.84
N MET A 205 10.63 -4.35 20.71
CA MET A 205 11.60 -3.37 21.16
C MET A 205 11.37 -3.02 22.64
N GLU A 206 12.44 -3.08 23.44
CA GLU A 206 12.49 -2.63 24.83
C GLU A 206 12.53 -1.11 24.93
N ALA A 207 11.78 -0.53 25.86
CA ALA A 207 11.75 0.93 26.06
C ALA A 207 12.99 1.48 26.77
N GLU A 208 13.63 0.69 27.62
CA GLU A 208 14.73 1.13 28.50
C GLU A 208 16.01 1.40 27.72
N ASN A 209 16.35 0.48 26.83
CA ASN A 209 17.66 0.44 26.18
C ASN A 209 17.54 0.40 24.64
N GLY A 210 16.32 0.33 24.10
CA GLY A 210 16.06 0.27 22.67
C GLY A 210 16.47 -1.06 22.01
N TRP A 211 16.75 -2.10 22.80
CA TRP A 211 17.04 -3.42 22.29
C TRP A 211 15.83 -3.95 21.53
N SER A 212 16.05 -4.43 20.31
CA SER A 212 14.99 -4.89 19.43
C SER A 212 15.39 -6.15 18.67
N GLY A 213 14.39 -6.95 18.31
CA GLY A 213 14.62 -8.22 17.63
C GLY A 213 13.35 -8.90 17.15
N TRP A 214 13.53 -9.80 16.19
CA TRP A 214 12.51 -10.76 15.76
C TRP A 214 12.57 -12.02 16.60
N PHE A 215 11.40 -12.58 16.87
CA PHE A 215 11.20 -13.78 17.67
C PHE A 215 10.23 -14.71 16.98
N ASP A 216 10.45 -16.00 17.20
CA ASP A 216 9.66 -17.12 16.68
C ASP A 216 9.57 -17.21 15.14
N ALA A 217 10.13 -16.23 14.42
CA ALA A 217 10.22 -16.22 12.97
C ALA A 217 11.06 -17.39 12.43
N ALA A 218 10.47 -18.11 11.49
CA ALA A 218 11.13 -19.13 10.67
C ALA A 218 11.58 -18.57 9.31
N GLY A 219 10.93 -17.51 8.83
CA GLY A 219 11.28 -16.81 7.60
C GLY A 219 12.44 -15.81 7.77
N ASP A 220 13.06 -15.45 6.64
CA ASP A 220 14.05 -14.38 6.60
C ASP A 220 13.43 -13.07 7.13
N THR A 221 14.15 -12.46 8.07
CA THR A 221 13.76 -11.21 8.71
C THR A 221 14.85 -10.15 8.56
N ARG A 222 14.41 -8.90 8.57
CA ARG A 222 15.28 -7.73 8.70
C ARG A 222 14.64 -6.76 9.71
N LEU A 223 15.44 -5.94 10.37
CA LEU A 223 14.92 -4.88 11.22
C LEU A 223 15.82 -3.65 11.21
N ALA A 224 15.22 -2.51 11.50
CA ALA A 224 15.92 -1.30 11.91
C ALA A 224 15.09 -0.51 12.92
N ALA A 225 15.77 0.36 13.65
CA ALA A 225 15.13 1.27 14.60
C ALA A 225 15.78 2.66 14.50
N GLY A 226 14.94 3.67 14.27
CA GLY A 226 15.31 5.08 14.12
C GLY A 226 14.16 5.99 14.51
N SER A 227 13.59 6.71 13.54
CA SER A 227 12.32 7.43 13.73
C SER A 227 11.12 6.48 13.85
N VAL A 228 11.24 5.26 13.30
CA VAL A 228 10.32 4.13 13.49
C VAL A 228 11.08 2.88 13.94
N LEU A 229 10.37 1.96 14.62
CA LEU A 229 10.73 0.55 14.67
C LEU A 229 10.10 -0.13 13.47
N GLU A 230 10.92 -0.75 12.63
CA GLU A 230 10.47 -1.42 11.42
C GLU A 230 11.11 -2.79 11.24
N GLY A 231 10.45 -3.64 10.46
CA GLY A 231 11.01 -4.91 10.05
C GLY A 231 10.29 -5.54 8.88
N THR A 232 10.99 -6.45 8.21
CA THR A 232 10.41 -7.32 7.18
C THR A 232 10.38 -8.77 7.59
N LEU A 233 9.42 -9.51 7.03
CA LEU A 233 9.27 -10.96 7.17
C LEU A 233 8.91 -11.60 5.82
N ARG A 234 9.66 -12.62 5.41
CA ARG A 234 9.37 -13.42 4.20
C ARG A 234 8.28 -14.46 4.47
N LEU A 235 7.07 -14.16 4.00
CA LEU A 235 5.85 -14.92 4.28
C LEU A 235 5.85 -16.35 3.75
N THR A 236 6.44 -16.58 2.58
CA THR A 236 6.51 -17.93 1.97
C THR A 236 7.41 -18.86 2.79
N GLN A 237 8.46 -18.32 3.40
CA GLN A 237 9.36 -19.09 4.26
C GLN A 237 8.73 -19.31 5.64
N GLU A 238 8.08 -18.28 6.18
CA GLU A 238 7.39 -18.36 7.47
C GLU A 238 6.26 -19.41 7.46
N PHE A 239 5.37 -19.34 6.46
CA PHE A 239 4.15 -20.15 6.40
C PHE A 239 4.22 -21.33 5.42
N GLY A 240 5.37 -21.53 4.77
CA GLY A 240 5.59 -22.59 3.76
C GLY A 240 4.90 -22.33 2.40
N ALA A 241 4.02 -21.34 2.31
CA ALA A 241 3.42 -20.81 1.09
C ALA A 241 3.01 -19.36 1.33
N LEU A 242 2.80 -18.57 0.27
CA LEU A 242 2.27 -17.21 0.43
C LEU A 242 0.79 -17.31 0.86
N PRO A 243 0.44 -16.95 2.12
CA PRO A 243 -0.94 -17.01 2.59
C PRO A 243 -1.80 -16.02 1.80
N ARG A 244 -3.13 -16.09 1.94
CA ARG A 244 -4.05 -15.10 1.36
C ARG A 244 -4.24 -13.88 2.25
N THR A 245 -4.07 -14.09 3.55
CA THR A 245 -4.20 -13.08 4.58
C THR A 245 -3.18 -13.36 5.68
N VAL A 246 -2.79 -12.32 6.39
CA VAL A 246 -2.12 -12.41 7.69
C VAL A 246 -2.91 -11.59 8.70
N THR A 247 -2.79 -11.95 9.97
CA THR A 247 -3.36 -11.20 11.09
C THR A 247 -2.26 -10.50 11.87
N LEU A 248 -2.47 -9.24 12.22
CA LEU A 248 -1.46 -8.38 12.83
C LEU A 248 -2.01 -7.57 13.99
N ALA A 249 -1.23 -7.42 15.04
CA ALA A 249 -1.54 -6.51 16.14
C ALA A 249 -0.28 -5.82 16.66
N LEU A 250 -0.45 -4.63 17.23
CA LEU A 250 0.56 -3.86 17.93
C LEU A 250 0.12 -3.73 19.38
N ALA A 251 0.91 -4.31 20.27
CA ALA A 251 0.72 -4.25 21.71
C ALA A 251 1.82 -3.42 22.37
N LEU A 252 1.41 -2.65 23.37
CA LEU A 252 2.30 -1.84 24.20
C LEU A 252 2.17 -2.33 25.63
N TYR A 253 3.26 -2.80 26.21
CA TYR A 253 3.28 -3.25 27.61
C TYR A 253 4.19 -2.38 28.43
N ALA A 254 3.83 -2.12 29.69
CA ALA A 254 4.75 -1.51 30.64
C ALA A 254 6.05 -2.32 30.71
N SER A 255 7.19 -1.63 30.73
CA SER A 255 8.48 -2.28 30.51
C SER A 255 8.98 -3.26 31.59
N PRO A 256 8.63 -3.14 32.89
CA PRO A 256 8.97 -4.16 33.87
C PRO A 256 8.41 -5.56 33.54
N ASP A 257 9.00 -6.61 34.13
CA ASP A 257 8.40 -7.95 34.17
C ASP A 257 6.99 -7.89 34.77
N GLY A 258 6.05 -8.62 34.18
CA GLY A 258 4.64 -8.55 34.58
C GLY A 258 3.99 -7.19 34.32
N GLY A 259 4.60 -6.33 33.50
CA GLY A 259 3.99 -5.08 33.06
C GLY A 259 2.69 -5.32 32.28
N ALA A 260 1.71 -4.45 32.49
CA ALA A 260 0.38 -4.53 31.90
C ALA A 260 0.32 -3.99 30.48
N LEU A 261 -0.62 -4.53 29.70
CA LEU A 261 -1.01 -4.01 28.39
C LEU A 261 -1.54 -2.58 28.56
N ASP A 262 -1.25 -1.72 27.59
CA ASP A 262 -1.87 -0.41 27.49
C ASP A 262 -3.00 -0.45 26.46
N PRO A 263 -4.25 -0.73 26.89
CA PRO A 263 -5.39 -0.82 25.98
C PRO A 263 -5.72 0.52 25.31
N THR A 264 -5.20 1.63 25.84
CA THR A 264 -5.39 2.96 25.25
C THR A 264 -4.52 3.19 24.01
N ARG A 265 -3.49 2.38 23.78
CA ARG A 265 -2.56 2.51 22.66
C ARG A 265 -2.39 1.26 21.79
N GLN A 266 -2.99 0.13 22.15
CA GLN A 266 -2.99 -1.05 21.29
C GLN A 266 -3.67 -0.78 19.94
N LEU A 267 -3.19 -1.46 18.90
CA LEU A 267 -3.70 -1.36 17.54
C LEU A 267 -3.86 -2.74 16.88
N PRO A 268 -4.99 -3.04 16.22
CA PRO A 268 -6.25 -2.30 16.24
C PRO A 268 -6.78 -1.95 17.65
N PRO A 269 -7.60 -0.90 17.79
CA PRO A 269 -8.14 -0.53 19.10
C PRO A 269 -8.88 -1.70 19.74
N THR A 270 -8.69 -1.87 21.05
CA THR A 270 -9.38 -2.89 21.84
C THR A 270 -10.89 -2.91 21.63
N ALA A 271 -11.46 -4.12 21.57
CA ALA A 271 -12.88 -4.38 21.42
C ALA A 271 -13.63 -4.36 22.76
N ASP A 272 -12.99 -4.76 23.86
CA ASP A 272 -13.60 -4.92 25.19
C ASP A 272 -12.90 -4.11 26.31
N GLY A 273 -11.67 -3.65 26.08
CA GLY A 273 -10.92 -2.79 26.98
C GLY A 273 -10.34 -3.49 28.19
N ASP A 274 -10.09 -4.80 28.09
CA ASP A 274 -9.37 -5.55 29.12
C ASP A 274 -7.84 -5.47 28.94
N ASP A 275 -7.12 -6.26 29.75
CA ASP A 275 -5.65 -6.30 29.77
C ASP A 275 -5.09 -7.44 28.88
N ASP A 276 -5.94 -8.04 28.04
CA ASP A 276 -5.62 -9.14 27.14
C ASP A 276 -5.73 -8.68 25.66
N LEU A 277 -5.10 -9.42 24.75
CA LEU A 277 -5.17 -9.14 23.31
C LEU A 277 -5.79 -10.31 22.57
N GLN A 278 -7.10 -10.28 22.29
CA GLN A 278 -7.78 -11.41 21.68
C GLN A 278 -7.64 -11.45 20.15
N ALA A 279 -7.91 -12.60 19.54
CA ALA A 279 -7.84 -12.78 18.09
C ALA A 279 -8.74 -11.81 17.31
N SER A 280 -9.87 -11.39 17.90
CA SER A 280 -10.77 -10.38 17.32
C SER A 280 -10.18 -8.97 17.26
N GLU A 281 -9.11 -8.73 18.01
CA GLU A 281 -8.42 -7.44 18.07
C GLU A 281 -7.24 -7.35 17.08
N TYR A 282 -6.99 -8.40 16.30
CA TYR A 282 -6.01 -8.38 15.22
C TYR A 282 -6.60 -7.80 13.93
N ALA A 283 -5.80 -7.03 13.19
CA ALA A 283 -6.12 -6.61 11.85
C ALA A 283 -5.93 -7.77 10.87
N VAL A 284 -6.93 -8.07 10.05
CA VAL A 284 -6.79 -9.04 8.95
C VAL A 284 -6.35 -8.30 7.69
N LEU A 285 -5.15 -8.60 7.20
CA LEU A 285 -4.61 -7.97 6.02
C LEU A 285 -4.53 -8.95 4.85
N PRO A 286 -5.05 -8.58 3.67
CA PRO A 286 -4.77 -9.33 2.46
C PRO A 286 -3.30 -9.16 2.07
N THR A 287 -2.66 -10.29 1.75
CA THR A 287 -1.28 -10.38 1.24
C THR A 287 -1.22 -10.47 -0.29
N ARG A 288 -2.40 -10.44 -0.93
CA ARG A 288 -2.57 -10.33 -2.39
C ARG A 288 -3.61 -9.25 -2.67
N VAL A 289 -3.40 -8.46 -3.71
CA VAL A 289 -4.42 -7.52 -4.20
C VAL A 289 -5.63 -8.33 -4.68
N ARG A 290 -6.84 -8.01 -4.20
CA ARG A 290 -8.06 -8.58 -4.76
C ARG A 290 -8.33 -7.90 -6.10
N VAL A 291 -8.11 -8.61 -7.19
CA VAL A 291 -8.76 -8.29 -8.47
C VAL A 291 -10.27 -8.48 -8.24
N ARG A 292 -11.05 -7.40 -8.34
CA ARG A 292 -12.52 -7.45 -8.37
C ARG A 292 -13.01 -7.23 -9.78
#